data_AF-A0A1I5KAM0-F1
#
_entry.id   AF-A0A1I5KAM0-F1
#
_cell.length_a   1.000
_cell.length_b   1.000
_cell.length_c   1.000
_cell.angle_alpha   90.00
_cell.angle_beta   90.00
_cell.angle_gamma   90.00
#
_symmetry.space_group_name_H-M   'P 1'
#
loop_
_entity.id
_entity.type
_entity.pdbx_description
1 polymer ?
#
loop_
_entity_poly.entity_id
_entity_poly.type
_entity_poly.pdbx_seq_one_letter_code
_entity_poly.pdbx_strand_id
1 'polypeptide(L)'
;MLRNAVGYLSLLRALFFAKRGNASRARKEFQTAQARLRAQPEFADAFDARILMMEGRGDDARLKLSQTMKALETRRDDNGRYISLYCRHFLEIYDRDGSARARKTEADTLSPSGHLLQFLPFFSKESISRIIDEQAATQDRAL
;
A
#
# COMPACT_ATOMS: atom_id res chain seq x y z
N MET A 1 24.63 -3.87 -10.64
CA MET A 1 23.84 -4.92 -9.95
C MET A 1 23.66 -4.66 -8.44
N LEU A 2 24.71 -4.34 -7.67
CA LEU A 2 24.63 -4.13 -6.21
C LEU A 2 23.63 -3.04 -5.73
N ARG A 3 23.45 -1.94 -6.49
CA ARG A 3 22.55 -0.84 -6.11
C ARG A 3 21.08 -1.27 -5.98
N ASN A 4 20.63 -2.19 -6.82
CA ASN A 4 19.25 -2.69 -6.79
C ASN A 4 19.05 -3.68 -5.64
N ALA A 5 20.07 -4.48 -5.30
CA ALA A 5 20.03 -5.41 -4.17
C ALA A 5 19.80 -4.68 -2.83
N VAL A 6 20.46 -3.53 -2.62
CA VAL A 6 20.23 -2.70 -1.42
C VAL A 6 18.79 -2.16 -1.38
N GLY A 7 18.27 -1.71 -2.52
CA GLY A 7 16.89 -1.24 -2.61
C GLY A 7 15.87 -2.32 -2.27
N TYR A 8 16.05 -3.52 -2.81
CA TYR A 8 15.18 -4.66 -2.54
C TYR A 8 15.28 -5.13 -1.08
N LEU A 9 16.47 -5.13 -0.49
CA LEU A 9 16.66 -5.43 0.94
C LEU A 9 15.93 -4.42 1.84
N SER A 10 16.07 -3.14 1.54
CA SER A 10 15.35 -2.08 2.28
C SER A 10 13.84 -2.22 2.16
N LEU A 11 13.32 -2.63 0.99
CA LEU A 11 11.89 -2.92 0.88
C LEU A 11 11.46 -4.08 1.79
N LEU A 12 12.19 -5.19 1.79
CA LEU A 12 11.88 -6.33 2.66
C LEU A 12 11.89 -5.92 4.14
N ARG A 13 12.84 -5.06 4.54
CA ARG A 13 12.89 -4.48 5.89
C ARG A 13 11.70 -3.58 6.17
N ALA A 14 11.30 -2.74 5.20
CA ALA A 14 10.14 -1.88 5.35
C ALA A 14 8.88 -2.71 5.64
N LEU A 15 8.65 -3.77 4.87
CA LEU A 15 7.53 -4.70 5.07
C LEU A 15 7.60 -5.42 6.42
N PHE A 16 8.80 -5.85 6.81
CA PHE A 16 9.02 -6.50 8.11
C PHE A 16 8.67 -5.58 9.28
N PHE A 17 9.17 -4.34 9.28
CA PHE A 17 8.88 -3.38 10.35
C PHE A 17 7.43 -2.95 10.36
N ALA A 18 6.80 -2.81 9.19
CA ALA A 18 5.40 -2.47 9.08
C ALA A 18 4.50 -3.55 9.73
N LYS A 19 4.79 -4.84 9.46
CA LYS A 19 4.10 -5.97 10.11
C LYS A 19 4.29 -6.04 11.63
N ARG A 20 5.37 -5.47 12.15
CA ARG A 20 5.69 -5.42 13.59
C ARG A 20 5.16 -4.16 14.28
N GLY A 21 4.41 -3.31 13.58
CA GLY A 21 3.91 -2.04 14.11
C GLY A 21 4.99 -0.97 14.28
N ASN A 22 6.19 -1.16 13.75
CA ASN A 22 7.26 -0.15 13.81
C ASN A 22 7.20 0.77 12.58
N ALA A 23 6.21 1.66 12.58
CA ALA A 23 5.89 2.54 11.48
C ALA A 23 7.05 3.48 11.08
N SER A 24 7.72 4.08 12.08
CA SER A 24 8.87 4.98 11.83
C SER A 24 9.98 4.28 11.07
N ARG A 25 10.38 3.08 11.51
CA ARG A 25 11.44 2.31 10.85
C ARG A 25 10.99 1.78 9.48
N ALA A 26 9.71 1.41 9.35
CA ALA A 26 9.14 1.00 8.07
C ALA A 26 9.23 2.12 7.02
N ARG A 27 8.84 3.35 7.37
CA ARG A 27 8.92 4.52 6.49
C ARG A 27 10.36 4.82 6.06
N LYS A 28 11.31 4.79 7.00
CA LYS A 28 12.74 5.04 6.72
C LYS A 28 13.32 4.02 5.74
N GLU A 29 13.04 2.75 5.93
CA GLU A 29 13.51 1.69 5.04
C GLU A 29 12.82 1.80 3.67
N PHE A 30 11.53 2.16 3.62
CA PHE A 30 10.82 2.37 2.37
C PHE A 30 11.38 3.54 1.55
N GLN A 31 11.65 4.68 2.20
CA GLN A 31 12.32 5.82 1.56
C GLN A 31 13.68 5.43 0.97
N THR A 32 14.43 4.60 1.69
CA THR A 32 15.71 4.06 1.19
C THR A 32 15.48 3.20 -0.05
N ALA A 33 14.49 2.31 -0.04
CA ALA A 33 14.13 1.48 -1.19
C ALA A 33 13.70 2.34 -2.40
N GLN A 34 12.84 3.32 -2.17
CA GLN A 34 12.36 4.26 -3.18
C GLN A 34 13.51 5.00 -3.86
N ALA A 35 14.43 5.58 -3.10
CA ALA A 35 15.58 6.31 -3.64
C ALA A 35 16.55 5.40 -4.42
N ARG A 36 16.72 4.15 -3.98
CA ARG A 36 17.64 3.19 -4.62
C ARG A 36 17.07 2.62 -5.92
N LEU A 37 15.76 2.40 -5.96
CA LEU A 37 15.06 1.79 -7.08
C LEU A 37 14.41 2.80 -8.01
N ARG A 38 14.51 4.10 -7.68
CA ARG A 38 13.91 5.21 -8.43
C ARG A 38 12.39 5.04 -8.57
N ALA A 39 11.76 4.56 -7.49
CA ALA A 39 10.32 4.41 -7.46
C ALA A 39 9.65 5.79 -7.37
N GLN A 40 8.46 5.88 -7.94
CA GLN A 40 7.69 7.12 -8.02
C GLN A 40 7.20 7.57 -6.63
N PRO A 41 6.97 8.87 -6.40
CA PRO A 41 6.50 9.39 -5.10
C PRO A 41 5.21 8.72 -4.61
N GLU A 42 4.30 8.37 -5.52
CA GLU A 42 3.00 7.76 -5.24
C GLU A 42 3.12 6.37 -4.60
N PHE A 43 4.25 5.68 -4.80
CA PHE A 43 4.54 4.45 -4.05
C PHE A 43 4.71 4.70 -2.56
N ALA A 44 5.34 5.81 -2.17
CA ALA A 44 5.52 6.16 -0.77
C ALA A 44 4.20 6.56 -0.13
N ASP A 45 3.34 7.27 -0.85
CA ASP A 45 2.01 7.63 -0.34
C ASP A 45 1.12 6.41 -0.16
N ALA A 46 1.11 5.48 -1.12
CA ALA A 46 0.36 4.23 -1.00
C ALA A 46 0.94 3.30 0.10
N PHE A 47 2.26 3.30 0.30
CA PHE A 47 2.89 2.58 1.41
C PHE A 47 2.57 3.20 2.77
N ASP A 48 2.53 4.53 2.85
CA ASP A 48 2.14 5.22 4.08
C ASP A 48 0.68 4.96 4.43
N ALA A 49 -0.21 4.96 3.43
CA ALA A 49 -1.60 4.54 3.62
C ALA A 49 -1.69 3.12 4.22
N ARG A 50 -0.86 2.19 3.75
CA ARG A 50 -0.78 0.84 4.33
C ARG A 50 -0.39 0.87 5.81
N ILE A 51 0.57 1.71 6.19
CA ILE A 51 0.98 1.84 7.59
C ILE A 51 -0.19 2.36 8.42
N LEU A 52 -0.88 3.39 7.95
CA LEU A 52 -2.06 3.95 8.60
C LEU A 52 -3.15 2.87 8.81
N MET A 53 -3.38 1.99 7.83
CA MET A 53 -4.29 0.84 7.98
C MET A 53 -3.88 -0.07 9.14
N MET A 54 -2.59 -0.39 9.28
CA MET A 54 -2.10 -1.26 10.36
C MET A 54 -2.03 -0.57 11.72
N GLU A 55 -2.03 0.77 11.75
CA GLU A 55 -2.13 1.57 12.97
C GLU A 55 -3.60 1.77 13.41
N GLY A 56 -4.59 1.20 12.71
CA GLY A 56 -6.01 1.40 12.98
C GLY A 56 -6.55 2.77 12.54
N ARG A 57 -5.74 3.56 11.82
CA ARG A 57 -6.09 4.92 11.36
C ARG A 57 -6.77 4.89 10.00
N GLY A 58 -7.97 4.32 9.98
CA GLY A 58 -8.73 4.05 8.75
C GLY A 58 -9.06 5.27 7.91
N ASP A 59 -9.58 6.31 8.55
CA ASP A 59 -9.99 7.53 7.86
C ASP A 59 -8.78 8.22 7.23
N ASP A 60 -7.65 8.28 7.95
CA ASP A 60 -6.39 8.81 7.43
C ASP A 60 -5.88 7.96 6.26
N ALA A 61 -5.95 6.63 6.37
CA ALA A 61 -5.57 5.72 5.29
C ALA A 61 -6.43 5.95 4.05
N ARG A 62 -7.75 6.03 4.22
CA ARG A 62 -8.71 6.27 3.13
C ARG A 62 -8.48 7.61 2.44
N LEU A 63 -8.25 8.67 3.22
CA LEU A 63 -7.90 9.99 2.68
C LEU A 63 -6.62 9.93 1.86
N LYS A 64 -5.58 9.31 2.41
CA LYS A 64 -4.27 9.18 1.75
C LYS A 64 -4.39 8.41 0.42
N LEU A 65 -5.10 7.28 0.41
CA LEU A 65 -5.37 6.51 -0.82
C LEU A 65 -6.11 7.34 -1.87
N SER A 66 -7.09 8.13 -1.46
CA SER A 66 -7.88 8.98 -2.37
C SER A 66 -7.02 10.10 -2.98
N GLN A 67 -6.13 10.70 -2.18
CA GLN A 67 -5.17 11.70 -2.66
C GLN A 67 -4.16 11.08 -3.64
N THR A 68 -3.64 9.88 -3.34
CA THR A 68 -2.76 9.15 -4.26
C THR A 68 -3.46 8.84 -5.57
N MET A 69 -4.72 8.39 -5.52
CA MET A 69 -5.54 8.15 -6.72
C MET A 69 -5.66 9.41 -7.58
N LYS A 70 -5.94 10.55 -6.96
CA LYS A 70 -6.05 11.84 -7.67
C LYS A 70 -4.73 12.23 -8.34
N ALA A 71 -3.60 12.02 -7.67
CA ALA A 71 -2.27 12.28 -8.25
C ALA A 71 -1.97 11.38 -9.47
N LEU A 72 -2.56 10.19 -9.51
CA LEU A 72 -2.36 9.20 -10.57
C LEU A 72 -3.31 9.37 -11.78
N GLU A 73 -4.29 10.28 -11.75
CA GLU A 73 -5.35 10.40 -12.78
C GLU A 73 -4.82 10.57 -14.21
N THR A 74 -3.68 11.23 -14.38
CA THR A 74 -3.05 11.48 -15.68
C THR A 74 -1.98 10.46 -16.05
N ARG A 75 -1.63 9.56 -15.13
CA ARG A 75 -0.58 8.54 -15.33
C ARG A 75 -1.14 7.40 -16.18
N ARG A 76 -0.31 6.89 -17.09
CA ARG A 76 -0.70 5.85 -18.07
C ARG A 76 0.30 4.69 -18.15
N ASP A 77 1.43 4.78 -17.48
CA ASP A 77 2.41 3.70 -17.37
C ASP A 77 1.98 2.63 -16.36
N ASP A 78 2.54 1.44 -16.50
CA ASP A 78 2.21 0.26 -15.70
C ASP A 78 2.39 0.48 -14.19
N ASN A 79 3.40 1.24 -13.78
CA ASN A 79 3.59 1.56 -12.36
C ASN A 79 2.43 2.41 -11.83
N GLY A 80 2.04 3.46 -12.55
CA GLY A 80 0.88 4.28 -12.19
C GLY A 80 -0.38 3.44 -12.12
N ARG A 81 -0.62 2.57 -13.12
CA ARG A 81 -1.78 1.67 -13.15
C ARG A 81 -1.78 0.69 -11.97
N TYR A 82 -0.62 0.12 -11.63
CA TYR A 82 -0.49 -0.79 -10.49
C TYR A 82 -0.84 -0.09 -9.16
N ILE A 83 -0.29 1.10 -8.91
CA ILE A 83 -0.60 1.86 -7.69
C ILE A 83 -2.09 2.23 -7.67
N SER A 84 -2.68 2.61 -8.80
CA SER A 84 -4.11 2.89 -8.87
C SER A 84 -4.97 1.67 -8.52
N LEU A 85 -4.61 0.48 -9.00
CA LEU A 85 -5.31 -0.76 -8.65
C LEU A 85 -5.14 -1.11 -7.17
N TYR A 86 -3.95 -0.90 -6.61
CA TYR A 86 -3.70 -1.03 -5.18
C TYR A 86 -4.60 -0.09 -4.36
N CYS A 87 -4.65 1.19 -4.73
CA CYS A 87 -5.45 2.17 -4.01
C CYS A 87 -6.95 1.89 -4.13
N ARG A 88 -7.45 1.58 -5.34
CA ARG A 88 -8.86 1.21 -5.56
C ARG A 88 -9.25 -0.02 -4.77
N HIS A 89 -8.42 -1.05 -4.73
CA HIS A 89 -8.70 -2.26 -3.96
C HIS A 89 -9.03 -1.96 -2.50
N PHE A 90 -8.25 -1.10 -1.84
CA PHE A 90 -8.47 -0.78 -0.43
C PHE A 90 -9.62 0.21 -0.22
N LEU A 91 -9.83 1.16 -1.15
CA LEU A 91 -11.01 2.02 -1.11
C LEU A 91 -12.30 1.20 -1.25
N GLU A 92 -12.34 0.27 -2.21
CA GLU A 92 -13.47 -0.65 -2.41
C GLU A 92 -13.70 -1.54 -1.19
N ILE A 93 -12.66 -1.96 -0.48
CA ILE A 93 -12.79 -2.66 0.81
C ILE A 93 -13.49 -1.78 1.87
N TYR A 94 -13.07 -0.51 2.00
CA TYR A 94 -13.69 0.41 2.95
C TYR A 94 -15.15 0.71 2.59
N ASP A 95 -15.44 0.80 1.30
CA ASP A 95 -16.78 1.05 0.77
C ASP A 95 -17.66 -0.22 0.76
N ARG A 96 -17.12 -1.37 1.18
CA ARG A 96 -17.78 -2.69 1.14
C ARG A 96 -18.25 -3.07 -0.27
N ASP A 97 -17.53 -2.61 -1.29
CA ASP A 97 -17.76 -2.96 -2.68
C ASP A 97 -17.12 -4.34 -2.98
N GLY A 98 -17.90 -5.23 -3.59
CA GLY A 98 -17.46 -6.58 -3.99
C GLY A 98 -16.37 -6.60 -5.08
N SER A 99 -16.05 -5.45 -5.66
CA SER A 99 -15.09 -5.29 -6.76
C SER A 99 -13.63 -5.42 -6.35
N ALA A 100 -13.31 -5.33 -5.04
CA ALA A 100 -11.93 -5.33 -4.55
C ALA A 100 -11.12 -6.54 -5.03
N ARG A 101 -11.75 -7.73 -5.13
CA ARG A 101 -11.09 -8.95 -5.61
C ARG A 101 -10.67 -8.86 -7.08
N ALA A 102 -11.47 -8.20 -7.90
CA ALA A 102 -11.17 -8.01 -9.32
C ALA A 102 -9.93 -7.12 -9.49
N ARG A 103 -9.80 -6.04 -8.70
CA ARG A 103 -8.63 -5.13 -8.75
C ARG A 103 -7.32 -5.81 -8.42
N LYS A 104 -7.32 -6.67 -7.40
CA LYS A 104 -6.13 -7.46 -7.06
C LYS A 104 -5.72 -8.37 -8.22
N THR A 105 -6.69 -9.07 -8.81
CA THR A 105 -6.44 -9.95 -9.95
C THR A 105 -5.89 -9.17 -11.14
N GLU A 106 -6.45 -7.99 -11.43
CA GLU A 106 -5.93 -7.11 -12.48
C GLU A 106 -4.50 -6.63 -12.18
N ALA A 107 -4.19 -6.28 -10.93
CA ALA A 107 -2.85 -5.85 -10.54
C ALA A 107 -1.81 -6.97 -10.70
N ASP A 108 -2.19 -8.22 -10.44
CA ASP A 108 -1.33 -9.40 -10.61
C ASP A 108 -0.97 -9.64 -12.10
N THR A 109 -1.79 -9.16 -13.04
CA THR A 109 -1.50 -9.24 -14.49
C THR A 109 -0.54 -8.17 -14.99
N LEU A 110 -0.29 -7.12 -14.22
CA LEU A 110 0.69 -6.10 -14.58
C LEU A 110 2.08 -6.66 -14.33
N SER A 111 2.90 -6.69 -15.39
CA SER A 111 4.32 -7.01 -15.29
C SER A 111 5.20 -5.76 -15.30
N PRO A 112 5.30 -5.00 -14.19
CA PRO A 112 6.23 -3.88 -14.16
C PRO A 112 7.67 -4.40 -14.28
N SER A 113 8.44 -3.79 -15.17
CA SER A 113 9.83 -4.12 -15.44
C SER A 113 10.67 -4.18 -14.15
N GLY A 114 11.25 -5.35 -13.84
CA GLY A 114 12.03 -5.57 -12.61
C GLY A 114 11.26 -6.20 -11.43
N HIS A 115 10.09 -6.78 -11.69
CA HIS A 115 9.25 -7.64 -10.83
C HIS A 115 9.85 -8.06 -9.47
N LEU A 116 9.69 -7.17 -8.48
CA LEU A 116 9.38 -7.58 -7.12
C LEU A 116 7.86 -7.68 -7.04
N LEU A 117 7.31 -8.87 -6.86
CA LEU A 117 5.89 -9.10 -6.57
C LEU A 117 5.36 -8.38 -5.29
N GLN A 118 6.08 -7.42 -4.68
CA GLN A 118 5.83 -6.97 -3.31
C GLN A 118 6.28 -5.53 -2.97
N PHE A 119 6.38 -4.57 -3.91
CA PHE A 119 6.63 -3.17 -3.49
C PHE A 119 5.50 -2.66 -2.58
N LEU A 120 4.27 -3.01 -2.95
CA LEU A 120 3.05 -2.78 -2.19
C LEU A 120 2.23 -4.09 -2.23
N PRO A 121 2.53 -5.06 -1.36
CA PRO A 121 1.84 -6.34 -1.42
C PRO A 121 0.43 -6.19 -0.87
N PHE A 122 -0.57 -6.78 -1.51
CA PHE A 122 -1.93 -6.83 -0.94
C PHE A 122 -1.92 -7.58 0.41
N PHE A 123 -2.79 -7.15 1.34
CA PHE A 123 -2.96 -7.83 2.62
C PHE A 123 -3.61 -9.21 2.45
N SER A 124 -3.41 -10.10 3.44
CA SER A 124 -4.21 -11.33 3.52
C SER A 124 -5.65 -10.99 3.91
N LYS A 125 -6.61 -11.88 3.59
CA LYS A 125 -8.02 -11.69 3.97
C LYS A 125 -8.19 -11.52 5.49
N GLU A 126 -7.42 -12.27 6.28
CA GLU A 126 -7.41 -12.17 7.74
C GLU A 126 -6.93 -10.79 8.21
N SER A 127 -5.85 -10.28 7.61
CA SER A 127 -5.33 -8.94 7.93
C SER A 127 -6.36 -7.85 7.60
N ILE A 128 -7.04 -7.99 6.46
CA ILE A 128 -8.09 -7.06 6.03
C ILE A 128 -9.27 -7.09 7.00
N SER A 129 -9.77 -8.29 7.34
CA SER A 129 -10.91 -8.43 8.25
C SER A 129 -10.62 -7.79 9.60
N ARG A 130 -9.44 -8.09 10.17
CA ARG A 130 -8.99 -7.47 11.42
C ARG A 130 -8.93 -5.94 11.36
N ILE A 131 -8.40 -5.36 10.27
CA ILE A 131 -8.33 -3.90 10.11
C ILE A 131 -9.74 -3.30 10.07
N ILE A 132 -10.67 -3.94 9.36
CA ILE A 132 -12.07 -3.48 9.28
C ILE A 132 -12.75 -3.57 10.65
N ASP A 133 -12.55 -4.68 11.37
CA ASP A 133 -13.16 -4.93 12.68
C ASP A 133 -12.63 -3.95 13.73
N GLU A 134 -11.32 -3.70 13.75
CA GLU A 134 -10.67 -2.73 14.64
C GLU A 134 -11.18 -1.29 14.39
N GLN A 135 -11.48 -0.94 13.14
CA GLN A 135 -12.07 0.35 12.79
C GLN A 135 -13.52 0.47 13.23
N ALA A 136 -14.35 -0.55 12.98
CA ALA A 136 -15.74 -0.58 13.41
C ALA A 136 -15.84 -0.41 14.94
N ALA A 137 -15.00 -1.12 15.69
CA ALA A 137 -14.94 -1.02 17.15
C ALA A 137 -14.47 0.36 17.65
N THR A 138 -13.68 1.10 16.86
CA THR A 138 -13.22 2.45 17.21
C THR A 138 -14.30 3.50 16.93
N GLN A 139 -15.10 3.32 15.86
CA GLN A 139 -16.23 4.20 15.54
C GLN A 139 -17.36 4.09 16.57
N ASP A 140 -17.67 2.88 17.04
CA ASP A 140 -18.74 2.65 18.04
C ASP A 140 -18.41 3.20 19.43
N ARG A 141 -17.12 3.42 19.75
CA ARG A 141 -16.67 4.00 21.03
C ARG A 141 -16.65 5.53 21.06
N ALA A 142 -16.83 6.17 19.91
CA ALA A 142 -16.85 7.64 19.79
C ALA A 142 -18.28 8.22 19.82
N LEU A 143 -19.30 7.36 19.98
CA LEU A 143 -20.72 7.68 20.16
C LEU A 143 -21.15 7.43 21.61
#